data_AF-A0A0N1MTL8-F1
#
_entry.id   AF-A0A0N1MTL8-F1
#
_cell.length_a   1.000
_cell.length_b   1.000
_cell.length_c   1.000
_cell.angle_alpha   90.00
_cell.angle_beta   90.00
_cell.angle_gamma   90.00
#
_symmetry.space_group_name_H-M   'P 1'
#
loop_
_entity.id
_entity.type
_entity.pdbx_description
1 polymer ?
#
loop_
_entity_poly.entity_id
_entity_poly.type
_entity_poly.pdbx_seq_one_letter_code
_entity_poly.pdbx_strand_id
1 'polypeptide(L)'
;MSVALAPHDAAGGNVSSELTRLGLLAEEVKEAQENRRRAGDGLLAAQERLRNATAQVEAAEARFREACPVAFGIMPNRANTHPVEDWIAQRCDVSDRLAATRSTHLYRDFIEWAVATGLPQCEPARWPQTRFGRELTDRGFASRKNGGGYTLRVGIRLRGEA
;
A
#
# COMPACT_ATOMS: atom_id res chain seq x y z
N MET A 1 50.62 -46.72 87.69
CA MET A 1 49.39 -45.90 87.62
C MET A 1 49.36 -45.26 86.25
N SER A 2 48.46 -45.74 85.39
CA SER A 2 48.36 -45.38 83.98
C SER A 2 47.53 -44.10 83.82
N VAL A 3 48.09 -43.10 83.15
CA VAL A 3 47.32 -41.92 82.69
C VAL A 3 46.81 -42.25 81.29
N ALA A 4 45.53 -42.56 81.20
CA ALA A 4 44.85 -42.82 79.94
C ALA A 4 44.61 -41.49 79.20
N LEU A 5 45.12 -41.38 77.97
CA LEU A 5 44.66 -40.41 76.99
C LEU A 5 43.21 -40.75 76.63
N ALA A 6 42.29 -39.80 76.81
CA ALA A 6 41.00 -39.82 76.14
C ALA A 6 41.13 -39.04 74.82
N PRO A 7 40.87 -39.65 73.64
CA PRO A 7 40.62 -38.90 72.44
C PRO A 7 39.14 -38.47 72.45
N HIS A 8 38.90 -37.16 72.51
CA HIS A 8 37.58 -36.60 72.25
C HIS A 8 37.43 -36.41 70.74
N ASP A 9 37.06 -37.49 70.04
CA ASP A 9 36.49 -37.40 68.70
C ASP A 9 34.99 -37.07 68.84
N ALA A 10 34.64 -35.82 68.53
CA ALA A 10 33.26 -35.37 68.38
C ALA A 10 33.15 -34.40 67.20
N ALA A 11 33.29 -34.92 65.98
CA ALA A 11 33.12 -34.13 64.74
C ALA A 11 32.15 -34.78 63.72
N GLY A 12 31.37 -35.80 64.11
CA GLY A 12 30.56 -36.58 63.17
C GLY A 12 29.12 -36.09 62.91
N GLY A 13 28.58 -35.16 63.72
CA GLY A 13 27.16 -34.81 63.67
C GLY A 13 26.76 -33.71 62.68
N ASN A 14 27.66 -32.79 62.34
CA ASN A 14 27.31 -31.57 61.58
C ASN A 14 27.29 -31.77 60.06
N VAL A 15 28.13 -32.68 59.56
CA VAL A 15 28.36 -32.88 58.12
C VAL A 15 27.11 -33.37 57.39
N SER A 16 26.27 -34.20 58.03
CA SER A 16 25.05 -34.71 57.41
C SER A 16 24.00 -33.63 57.16
N SER A 17 23.91 -32.63 58.04
CA SER A 17 22.93 -31.54 57.90
C SER A 17 23.33 -30.53 56.83
N GLU A 18 24.64 -30.26 56.69
CA GLU A 18 25.20 -29.43 55.63
C GLU A 18 25.03 -30.09 54.26
N LEU A 19 25.25 -31.40 54.15
CA LEU A 19 25.03 -32.15 52.91
C LEU A 19 23.56 -32.10 52.45
N THR A 20 22.61 -32.21 53.37
CA THR A 20 21.17 -32.05 53.04
C THR A 20 20.87 -30.64 52.55
N ARG A 21 21.43 -29.60 53.20
CA ARG A 21 21.27 -28.21 52.78
C ARG A 21 21.86 -27.93 51.40
N LEU A 22 23.04 -28.48 51.11
CA LEU A 22 23.69 -28.39 49.80
C LEU A 22 22.85 -29.08 48.71
N GLY A 23 22.23 -30.22 49.02
CA GLY A 23 21.32 -30.91 48.10
C GLY A 23 20.09 -30.07 47.73
N LEU A 24 19.48 -29.41 48.73
CA LEU A 24 18.34 -28.50 48.48
C LEU A 24 18.73 -27.30 47.62
N LEU A 25 19.87 -26.65 47.94
CA LEU A 25 20.39 -25.54 47.14
C LEU A 25 20.72 -25.98 45.70
N ALA A 26 21.20 -27.20 45.50
CA ALA A 26 21.48 -27.73 44.17
C ALA A 26 20.20 -27.90 43.34
N GLU A 27 19.11 -28.40 43.93
CA GLU A 27 17.82 -28.50 43.24
C GLU A 27 17.20 -27.12 42.97
N GLU A 28 17.30 -26.17 43.91
CA GLU A 28 16.86 -24.78 43.69
C GLU A 28 17.62 -24.12 42.53
N VAL A 29 18.95 -24.30 42.46
CA VAL A 29 19.77 -23.78 41.36
C VAL A 29 19.38 -24.42 40.03
N LYS A 30 19.12 -25.73 40.02
CA LYS A 30 18.69 -26.45 38.81
C LYS A 30 17.32 -25.97 38.33
N GLU A 31 16.38 -25.74 39.23
CA GLU A 31 15.07 -25.18 38.90
C GLU A 31 15.19 -23.74 38.38
N ALA A 32 16.04 -22.93 38.99
CA ALA A 32 16.34 -21.58 38.52
C ALA A 32 17.00 -21.57 37.12
N GLN A 33 17.91 -22.51 36.85
CA GLN A 33 18.54 -22.67 35.54
C GLN A 33 17.54 -23.09 34.47
N GLU A 34 16.65 -24.04 34.79
CA GLU A 34 15.60 -24.48 33.87
C GLU A 34 14.58 -23.36 33.60
N ASN A 35 14.19 -22.60 34.61
CA ASN A 35 13.33 -21.42 34.43
C ASN A 35 14.00 -20.35 33.57
N ARG A 36 15.29 -20.10 33.77
CA ARG A 36 16.07 -19.19 32.92
C ARG A 36 16.11 -19.68 31.47
N ARG A 37 16.29 -20.98 31.24
CA ARG A 37 16.30 -21.58 29.89
C ARG A 37 14.95 -21.36 29.20
N ARG A 38 13.84 -21.72 29.88
CA ARG A 38 12.48 -21.52 29.35
C ARG A 38 12.16 -20.06 29.08
N ALA A 39 12.60 -19.15 29.95
CA ALA A 39 12.45 -17.72 29.74
C ALA A 39 13.22 -17.23 28.50
N GLY A 40 14.43 -17.76 28.28
CA GLY A 40 15.23 -17.51 27.08
C GLY A 40 14.53 -17.97 25.80
N ASP A 41 14.02 -19.20 25.79
CA ASP A 41 13.28 -19.75 24.65
C ASP A 41 12.01 -18.95 24.36
N GLY A 42 11.29 -18.54 25.42
CA GLY A 42 10.12 -17.67 25.32
C GLY A 42 10.43 -16.30 24.72
N LEU A 43 11.58 -15.71 25.08
CA LEU A 43 12.03 -14.44 24.55
C LEU A 43 12.39 -14.54 23.06
N LEU A 44 13.09 -15.60 22.64
CA LEU A 44 13.39 -15.86 21.23
C LEU A 44 12.10 -16.03 20.41
N ALA A 45 11.13 -16.79 20.91
CA ALA A 45 9.84 -16.96 20.26
C ALA A 45 9.02 -15.66 20.20
N ALA A 46 9.18 -14.76 21.18
CA ALA A 46 8.55 -13.44 21.16
C ALA A 46 9.22 -12.50 20.14
N GLN A 47 10.55 -12.53 20.04
CA GLN A 47 11.30 -11.76 19.03
C GLN A 47 10.91 -12.18 17.61
N GLU A 48 10.78 -13.49 17.36
CA GLU A 48 10.36 -13.99 16.05
C GLU A 48 8.92 -13.58 15.71
N ARG A 49 8.02 -13.60 16.68
CA ARG A 49 6.64 -13.09 16.50
C ARG A 49 6.62 -11.60 16.16
N LEU A 50 7.45 -10.79 16.83
CA LEU A 50 7.56 -9.36 16.53
C LEU A 50 8.10 -9.13 15.11
N ARG A 51 9.15 -9.85 14.70
CA ARG A 51 9.72 -9.75 13.36
C ARG A 51 8.68 -10.06 12.28
N ASN A 52 7.92 -11.14 12.46
CA ASN A 52 6.87 -11.53 11.53
C ASN A 52 5.72 -10.52 11.50
N ALA A 53 5.33 -9.97 12.66
CA ALA A 53 4.33 -8.90 12.72
C ALA A 53 4.78 -7.64 11.97
N THR A 54 6.03 -7.20 12.14
CA THR A 54 6.58 -6.05 11.41
C THR A 54 6.55 -6.30 9.90
N ALA A 55 7.00 -7.46 9.43
CA ALA A 55 6.95 -7.81 8.02
C ALA A 55 5.51 -7.83 7.45
N GLN A 56 4.54 -8.27 8.25
CA GLN A 56 3.12 -8.22 7.84
C GLN A 56 2.59 -6.79 7.72
N VAL A 57 2.97 -5.90 8.66
CA VAL A 57 2.58 -4.49 8.61
C VAL A 57 3.19 -3.79 7.39
N GLU A 58 4.48 -4.00 7.13
CA GLU A 58 5.15 -3.44 5.93
C GLU A 58 4.51 -3.94 4.64
N ALA A 59 4.18 -5.23 4.55
CA ALA A 59 3.48 -5.79 3.40
C ALA A 59 2.06 -5.24 3.24
N ALA A 60 1.35 -5.01 4.34
CA ALA A 60 0.02 -4.39 4.33
C ALA A 60 0.09 -2.92 3.88
N GLU A 61 1.08 -2.16 4.35
CA GLU A 61 1.31 -0.78 3.93
C GLU A 61 1.63 -0.70 2.43
N ALA A 62 2.50 -1.59 1.93
CA ALA A 62 2.84 -1.65 0.51
C ALA A 62 1.59 -1.88 -0.37
N ARG A 63 0.74 -2.84 0.00
CA ARG A 63 -0.53 -3.11 -0.70
C ARG A 63 -1.48 -1.91 -0.63
N PHE A 64 -1.58 -1.25 0.53
CA PHE A 64 -2.44 -0.08 0.68
C PHE A 64 -1.94 1.10 -0.15
N ARG A 65 -0.62 1.30 -0.23
CA ARG A 65 0.01 2.31 -1.07
C ARG A 65 -0.25 2.08 -2.55
N GLU A 66 -0.23 0.82 -3.00
CA GLU A 66 -0.56 0.44 -4.37
C GLU A 66 -2.05 0.62 -4.69
N ALA A 67 -2.94 0.22 -3.78
CA ALA A 67 -4.38 0.33 -3.96
C ALA A 67 -4.90 1.77 -3.88
N CYS A 68 -4.27 2.62 -3.05
CA CYS A 68 -4.72 3.97 -2.75
C CYS A 68 -3.56 4.99 -2.80
N PRO A 69 -2.91 5.19 -3.96
CA PRO A 69 -1.74 6.08 -4.08
C PRO A 69 -2.07 7.53 -3.69
N VAL A 70 -3.30 7.97 -3.95
CA VAL A 70 -3.79 9.32 -3.61
C VAL A 70 -3.74 9.59 -2.10
N ALA A 71 -4.02 8.58 -1.26
CA ALA A 71 -3.96 8.73 0.21
C ALA A 71 -2.52 8.97 0.71
N PHE A 72 -1.52 8.61 -0.09
CA PHE A 72 -0.10 8.82 0.18
C PHE A 72 0.51 10.00 -0.58
N GLY A 73 -0.32 10.84 -1.22
CA GLY A 73 0.17 11.95 -2.05
C GLY A 73 0.92 11.49 -3.31
N ILE A 74 0.82 10.20 -3.66
CA ILE A 74 1.36 9.66 -4.90
C ILE A 74 0.31 9.91 -5.98
N MET A 75 0.65 10.67 -7.03
CA MET A 75 -0.23 10.78 -8.17
C MET A 75 -0.48 9.39 -8.74
N PRO A 76 -1.74 8.97 -8.95
CA PRO A 76 -2.04 7.69 -9.55
C PRO A 76 -1.33 7.64 -10.90
N ASN A 77 -0.67 6.51 -11.18
CA ASN A 77 0.02 6.31 -12.43
C ASN A 77 -1.00 6.40 -13.57
N ARG A 78 -1.05 7.53 -14.28
CA ARG A 78 -1.95 7.76 -15.43
C ARG A 78 -1.49 7.00 -16.68
N ALA A 79 -0.67 5.96 -16.52
CA ALA A 79 0.02 5.28 -17.61
C ALA A 79 -0.90 4.58 -18.64
N ASN A 80 -2.21 4.50 -18.39
CA ASN A 80 -3.10 3.72 -19.27
C ASN A 80 -4.42 4.39 -19.67
N THR A 81 -4.68 5.63 -19.27
CA THR A 81 -5.91 6.29 -19.74
C THR A 81 -5.65 7.00 -21.05
N HIS A 82 -6.46 6.71 -22.06
CA HIS A 82 -6.35 7.39 -23.34
C HIS A 82 -6.66 8.88 -23.16
N PRO A 83 -5.90 9.83 -23.72
CA PRO A 83 -6.07 11.26 -23.42
C PRO A 83 -7.45 11.81 -23.79
N VAL A 84 -8.14 11.20 -24.77
CA VAL A 84 -9.53 11.56 -25.09
C VAL A 84 -10.49 11.19 -23.95
N GLU A 85 -10.25 10.08 -23.23
CA GLU A 85 -11.09 9.67 -22.10
C GLU A 85 -10.87 10.58 -20.89
N ASP A 86 -9.61 10.92 -20.61
CA ASP A 86 -9.27 11.87 -19.56
C ASP A 86 -9.90 13.24 -19.83
N TRP A 87 -9.82 13.70 -21.08
CA TRP A 87 -10.46 14.94 -21.49
C TRP A 87 -11.98 14.88 -21.34
N ILE A 88 -12.65 13.81 -21.82
CA ILE A 88 -14.11 13.65 -21.66
C ILE A 88 -14.50 13.69 -20.18
N ALA A 89 -13.80 12.95 -19.33
CA ALA A 89 -14.10 12.86 -17.90
C ALA A 89 -13.98 14.22 -17.17
N GLN A 90 -13.00 15.04 -17.56
CA GLN A 90 -12.71 16.31 -16.91
C GLN A 90 -13.51 17.49 -17.48
N ARG A 91 -13.59 17.56 -18.81
CA ARG A 91 -14.04 18.75 -19.55
C ARG A 91 -15.45 18.63 -20.11
N CYS A 92 -15.94 17.41 -20.29
CA CYS A 92 -17.22 17.17 -20.95
C CYS A 92 -18.32 16.77 -19.97
N ASP A 93 -19.55 17.00 -20.42
CA ASP A 93 -20.78 16.46 -19.86
C ASP A 93 -21.41 15.54 -20.91
N VAL A 94 -21.66 14.30 -20.51
CA VAL A 94 -22.24 13.22 -21.33
C VAL A 94 -23.57 12.72 -20.75
N SER A 95 -24.10 13.40 -19.73
CA SER A 95 -25.36 13.03 -19.10
C SER A 95 -26.57 13.26 -20.02
N ASP A 96 -26.51 14.27 -20.88
CA ASP A 96 -27.54 14.57 -21.86
C ASP A 96 -27.26 13.88 -23.21
N ARG A 97 -28.11 12.91 -23.55
CA ARG A 97 -28.02 12.15 -24.81
C ARG A 97 -28.40 12.98 -26.04
N LEU A 98 -29.14 14.08 -25.87
CA LEU A 98 -29.58 14.94 -26.95
C LEU A 98 -28.63 16.12 -27.19
N ALA A 99 -27.68 16.35 -26.28
CA ALA A 99 -26.66 17.38 -26.43
C ALA A 99 -25.93 17.24 -27.76
N ALA A 100 -25.83 18.33 -28.51
CA ALA A 100 -25.23 18.35 -29.82
C ALA A 100 -24.22 19.50 -29.94
N THR A 101 -22.93 19.18 -29.88
CA THR A 101 -21.86 20.18 -29.85
C THR A 101 -21.07 20.18 -31.15
N ARG A 102 -20.65 21.35 -31.62
CA ARG A 102 -19.83 21.45 -32.84
C ARG A 102 -18.51 20.71 -32.66
N SER A 103 -18.21 19.82 -33.59
CA SER A 103 -17.00 18.98 -33.53
C SER A 103 -15.71 19.82 -33.55
N THR A 104 -15.75 21.02 -34.12
CA THR A 104 -14.64 21.98 -34.10
C THR A 104 -14.40 22.59 -32.72
N HIS A 105 -15.46 22.88 -31.95
CA HIS A 105 -15.31 23.43 -30.59
C HIS A 105 -14.70 22.37 -29.67
N LEU A 106 -15.21 21.14 -29.74
CA LEU A 106 -14.68 20.00 -29.00
C LEU A 106 -13.20 19.76 -29.30
N TYR A 107 -12.81 19.81 -30.58
CA TYR A 107 -11.42 19.60 -30.98
C TYR A 107 -10.51 20.72 -30.48
N ARG A 108 -10.92 21.98 -30.62
CA ARG A 108 -10.16 23.12 -30.10
C ARG A 108 -9.93 23.00 -28.60
N ASP A 109 -10.99 22.67 -27.87
CA ASP A 109 -10.93 22.49 -26.42
C ASP A 109 -10.00 21.35 -26.00
N PHE A 110 -10.07 20.23 -26.71
CA PHE A 110 -9.19 19.09 -26.48
C PHE A 110 -7.71 19.45 -26.63
N ILE A 111 -7.35 20.21 -27.67
CA ILE A 111 -5.97 20.67 -27.87
C ILE A 111 -5.55 21.66 -26.78
N GLU A 112 -6.40 22.62 -26.43
CA GLU A 112 -6.11 23.60 -25.36
C GLU A 112 -5.89 22.88 -24.01
N TRP A 113 -6.74 21.91 -23.68
CA TRP A 113 -6.59 21.06 -22.50
C TRP A 113 -5.30 20.24 -22.54
N ALA A 114 -4.96 19.65 -23.69
CA ALA A 114 -3.80 18.78 -23.81
C ALA A 114 -2.47 19.53 -23.67
N VAL A 115 -2.41 20.77 -24.18
CA VAL A 115 -1.27 21.67 -23.96
C VAL A 115 -1.18 22.06 -22.48
N ALA A 116 -2.30 22.42 -21.85
CA ALA A 116 -2.33 22.81 -20.44
C ALA A 116 -1.95 21.67 -19.47
N THR A 117 -2.23 20.43 -19.84
CA THR A 117 -1.87 19.23 -19.05
C THR A 117 -0.48 18.67 -19.36
N GLY A 118 0.25 19.26 -20.30
CA GLY A 118 1.61 18.85 -20.64
C GLY A 118 1.68 17.52 -21.37
N LEU A 119 0.74 17.25 -22.27
CA LEU A 119 0.70 16.05 -23.11
C LEU A 119 1.27 16.36 -24.51
N PRO A 120 2.60 16.34 -24.73
CA PRO A 120 3.20 16.68 -26.03
C PRO A 120 2.85 15.68 -27.14
N GLN A 121 2.45 14.46 -26.79
CA GLN A 121 1.89 13.51 -27.74
C GLN A 121 0.60 14.01 -28.40
N CYS A 122 -0.03 15.03 -27.80
CA CYS A 122 -1.29 15.59 -28.25
C CYS A 122 -1.22 16.85 -29.11
N GLU A 123 -0.03 17.23 -29.57
CA GLU A 123 0.12 18.41 -30.40
C GLU A 123 -0.75 18.35 -31.68
N PRO A 124 -1.21 19.50 -32.20
CA PRO A 124 -2.06 19.56 -33.40
C PRO A 124 -1.48 18.83 -34.63
N ALA A 125 -0.15 18.78 -34.74
CA ALA A 125 0.52 18.06 -35.81
C ALA A 125 0.38 16.53 -35.71
N ARG A 126 0.30 15.99 -34.48
CA ARG A 126 0.20 14.55 -34.19
C ARG A 126 -1.24 14.10 -33.93
N TRP A 127 -2.11 15.04 -33.54
CA TRP A 127 -3.53 14.82 -33.32
C TRP A 127 -4.38 15.66 -34.27
N PRO A 128 -4.46 15.29 -35.57
CA PRO A 128 -5.35 16.00 -36.49
C PRO A 128 -6.82 15.81 -36.08
N GLN A 129 -7.66 16.76 -36.46
CA GLN A 129 -9.09 16.74 -36.15
C GLN A 129 -9.80 15.47 -36.64
N THR A 130 -9.34 14.86 -37.72
CA THR A 130 -9.84 13.58 -38.24
C THR A 130 -9.58 12.43 -37.28
N ARG A 131 -8.38 12.35 -36.70
CA ARG A 131 -8.03 11.36 -35.68
C ARG A 131 -8.89 11.55 -34.45
N PHE A 132 -8.98 12.78 -33.93
CA PHE A 132 -9.87 13.09 -32.80
C PHE A 132 -11.33 12.70 -33.08
N GLY A 133 -11.82 12.99 -34.28
CA GLY A 133 -13.16 12.60 -34.69
C GLY A 133 -13.37 11.08 -34.71
N ARG A 134 -12.37 10.31 -35.14
CA ARG A 134 -12.42 8.84 -35.10
C ARG A 134 -12.47 8.33 -33.66
N GLU A 135 -11.61 8.86 -32.79
CA GLU A 135 -11.57 8.51 -31.36
C GLU A 135 -12.92 8.73 -30.66
N LEU A 136 -13.66 9.79 -31.03
CA LEU A 136 -15.01 10.02 -30.51
C LEU A 136 -16.03 9.02 -31.06
N THR A 137 -15.95 8.69 -32.35
CA THR A 137 -16.84 7.69 -32.96
C THR A 137 -16.63 6.31 -32.33
N ASP A 138 -15.37 5.91 -32.12
CA ASP A 138 -15.00 4.62 -31.52
C ASP A 138 -15.52 4.50 -30.08
N ARG A 139 -15.75 5.64 -29.40
CA ARG A 139 -16.35 5.74 -28.06
C ARG A 139 -17.88 5.89 -28.06
N GLY A 140 -18.53 5.78 -29.22
CA GLY A 140 -19.98 5.79 -29.35
C GLY A 140 -20.62 7.17 -29.56
N PHE A 141 -19.83 8.24 -29.73
CA PHE A 141 -20.39 9.57 -30.01
C PHE A 141 -20.71 9.72 -31.50
N ALA A 142 -21.99 9.62 -31.83
CA ALA A 142 -22.49 9.78 -33.18
C ALA A 142 -22.21 11.20 -33.72
N SER A 143 -22.06 11.29 -35.05
CA SER A 143 -21.90 12.57 -35.75
C SER A 143 -23.13 12.88 -36.60
N ARG A 144 -23.54 14.15 -36.63
CA ARG A 144 -24.65 14.64 -37.46
C ARG A 144 -24.26 15.96 -38.13
N LYS A 145 -24.75 16.22 -39.34
CA LYS A 145 -24.63 17.55 -39.97
C LYS A 145 -25.77 18.46 -39.51
N ASN A 146 -25.46 19.71 -39.19
CA ASN A 146 -26.48 20.74 -39.02
C ASN A 146 -26.88 21.35 -40.37
N GLY A 147 -27.92 22.18 -40.39
CA GLY A 147 -28.39 22.85 -41.61
C GLY A 147 -27.36 23.78 -42.27
N GLY A 148 -26.31 24.17 -41.54
CA GLY A 148 -25.17 24.93 -42.07
C GLY A 148 -23.99 24.09 -42.54
N GLY A 149 -24.13 22.75 -42.64
CA GLY A 149 -23.07 21.85 -43.09
C GLY A 149 -21.97 21.55 -42.07
N TYR A 150 -22.08 22.09 -40.84
CA TYR A 150 -21.14 21.81 -39.75
C TYR A 150 -21.40 20.43 -39.14
N THR A 151 -20.33 19.74 -38.78
CA THR A 151 -20.42 18.46 -38.07
C THR A 151 -20.64 18.71 -36.58
N LEU A 152 -21.72 18.15 -36.05
CA LEU A 152 -22.07 18.08 -34.64
C LEU A 152 -21.76 16.68 -34.09
N ARG A 153 -21.40 16.61 -32.82
CA ARG A 153 -21.28 15.37 -32.04
C ARG A 153 -22.44 15.30 -31.06
N VAL A 154 -23.12 14.15 -31.07
CA VAL A 154 -24.34 13.92 -30.28
C VAL A 154 -23.98 13.16 -29.01
N GLY A 155 -24.62 13.52 -27.89
CA GLY A 155 -24.40 12.91 -26.58
C GLY A 155 -23.18 13.45 -25.83
N ILE A 156 -22.63 14.59 -26.27
CA ILE A 156 -21.46 15.22 -25.63
C ILE A 156 -21.51 16.74 -25.76
N ARG A 157 -21.21 17.43 -24.67
CA ARG A 157 -21.00 18.88 -24.61
C ARG A 157 -19.85 19.25 -23.67
N LEU A 158 -19.30 20.45 -23.85
CA LEU A 158 -18.34 21.00 -22.90
C LEU A 158 -19.06 21.41 -21.61
N ARG A 159 -18.47 21.18 -20.45
CA ARG A 159 -19.01 21.67 -19.18
C ARG A 159 -19.01 23.19 -19.17
N GLY A 160 -20.14 23.77 -18.77
CA GLY A 160 -20.30 25.24 -18.69
C GLY A 160 -20.80 25.89 -19.98
N GLU A 161 -20.92 25.14 -21.08
CA GLU A 161 -21.70 25.59 -22.24
C GLU A 161 -23.17 25.16 -22.04
N ALA A 162 -24.06 26.15 -21.91
CA ALA A 162 -25.50 25.98 -21.76
C ALA A 162 -26.21 26.04 -23.12
#